data_AF-U5QAX7-F1
#
_entry.id   AF-U5QAX7-F1
#
_cell.length_a   1.000
_cell.length_b   1.000
_cell.length_c   1.000
_cell.angle_alpha   90.00
_cell.angle_beta   90.00
_cell.angle_gamma   90.00
#
_symmetry.space_group_name_H-M   'P 1'
#
loop_
_entity.id
_entity.type
_entity.pdbx_description
1 polymer ?
#
loop_
_entity_poly.entity_id
_entity_poly.type
_entity_poly.pdbx_seq_one_letter_code
_entity_poly.pdbx_strand_id
1 'polypeptide(L)'
;MAAVRCLLPFCALLLAPGLGAIQFDHVESQAIFVQTQKPTGEYIFEYDKDELFHVDADRKEAEWRNPAFKDFPTVDIQGALGNFAVLKTNLEISMKRSNNTPATNAPEVPTLPSEAADTLVCALGLAVGIIGIIMGTVLIIKGMKHNPSHRRRMK
;
A
#
# COMPACT_ATOMS: atom_id res chain seq x y z
N MET A 1 -39.38 16.87 40.24
CA MET A 1 -38.66 15.62 39.88
C MET A 1 -38.92 15.14 38.44
N ALA A 2 -39.38 15.99 37.52
CA ALA A 2 -39.52 15.64 36.09
C ALA A 2 -38.33 16.14 35.23
N ALA A 3 -37.75 17.30 35.57
CA ALA A 3 -36.64 17.88 34.81
C ALA A 3 -35.32 17.06 34.88
N VAL A 4 -35.10 16.32 35.97
CA VAL A 4 -33.89 15.49 36.14
C VAL A 4 -33.92 14.23 35.27
N ARG A 5 -35.12 13.76 34.86
CA ARG A 5 -35.27 12.58 33.99
C ARG A 5 -35.05 12.87 32.51
N CYS A 6 -35.20 14.12 32.05
CA CYS A 6 -34.92 14.49 30.65
C CYS A 6 -33.44 14.77 30.35
N LEU A 7 -32.61 15.05 31.37
CA LEU A 7 -31.19 15.33 31.17
C LEU A 7 -30.31 14.06 31.15
N LEU A 8 -30.80 12.95 31.72
CA LEU A 8 -30.10 11.67 31.72
C LEU A 8 -29.81 11.07 30.32
N PRO A 9 -30.72 11.10 29.32
CA PRO A 9 -30.39 10.59 27.99
C PRO A 9 -29.41 11.49 27.23
N PHE A 10 -29.42 12.81 27.50
CA PHE A 10 -28.47 13.74 26.88
C PHE A 10 -27.06 13.61 27.45
N CYS A 11 -26.91 13.37 28.76
CA CYS A 11 -25.60 13.12 29.37
C CYS A 11 -25.01 11.75 29.02
N ALA A 12 -25.82 10.75 28.68
CA ALA A 12 -25.33 9.44 28.24
C ALA A 12 -24.65 9.48 26.87
N LEU A 13 -25.06 10.40 25.98
CA LEU A 13 -24.42 10.62 24.67
C LEU A 13 -23.06 11.32 24.77
N LEU A 14 -22.82 12.12 25.82
CA LEU A 14 -21.57 12.87 26.03
C LEU A 14 -20.49 12.06 26.78
N LEU A 15 -20.87 10.92 27.38
CA LEU A 15 -20.01 10.07 28.20
C LEU A 15 -19.63 8.75 27.52
N ALA A 16 -19.67 8.68 26.19
CA ALA A 16 -19.03 7.59 25.44
C ALA A 16 -17.65 8.04 24.92
N PRO A 17 -16.59 8.07 25.75
CA PRO A 17 -15.23 8.06 25.23
C PRO A 17 -14.96 6.66 24.69
N GLY A 18 -15.33 6.42 23.43
CA GLY A 18 -15.08 5.12 22.80
C GLY A 18 -16.02 4.77 21.67
N LEU A 19 -15.98 5.53 20.58
CA LEU A 19 -16.24 5.01 19.23
C LEU A 19 -15.70 5.99 18.18
N GLY A 20 -14.41 6.31 18.30
CA GLY A 20 -13.76 7.32 17.47
C GLY A 20 -12.78 6.74 16.46
N ALA A 21 -13.12 5.62 15.81
CA ALA A 21 -12.51 5.32 14.52
C ALA A 21 -13.45 5.96 13.48
N ILE A 22 -13.08 7.13 12.96
CA ILE A 22 -13.74 7.64 11.76
C ILE A 22 -13.31 6.69 10.65
N GLN A 23 -14.18 5.73 10.33
CA GLN A 23 -13.97 4.81 9.23
C GLN A 23 -14.30 5.57 7.94
N PHE A 24 -13.27 5.85 7.15
CA PHE A 24 -13.42 6.39 5.81
C PHE A 24 -13.43 5.21 4.83
N ASP A 25 -14.33 5.25 3.85
CA ASP A 25 -14.36 4.25 2.78
C ASP A 25 -13.12 4.35 1.89
N HIS A 26 -12.67 5.58 1.63
CA HIS A 26 -11.46 5.90 0.89
C HIS A 26 -10.72 7.07 1.53
N VAL A 27 -9.38 7.04 1.51
CA VAL A 27 -8.52 8.08 2.08
C VAL A 27 -7.50 8.55 1.05
N GLU A 28 -7.57 9.83 0.72
CA GLU A 28 -6.51 10.55 0.00
C GLU A 28 -5.54 11.17 1.03
N SER A 29 -4.24 10.93 0.87
CA SER A 29 -3.18 11.45 1.73
C SER A 29 -2.13 12.17 0.88
N GLN A 30 -1.62 13.29 1.40
CA GLN A 30 -0.58 14.08 0.75
C GLN A 30 0.56 14.30 1.72
N ALA A 31 1.74 13.77 1.40
CA ALA A 31 2.95 13.92 2.22
C ALA A 31 3.96 14.80 1.48
N ILE A 32 4.38 15.89 2.11
CA ILE A 32 5.34 16.82 1.52
C ILE A 32 6.49 17.03 2.50
N PHE A 33 7.71 16.81 2.06
CA PHE A 33 8.89 17.05 2.86
C PHE A 33 10.00 17.73 2.06
N VAL A 34 10.90 18.38 2.78
CA VAL A 34 12.19 18.85 2.26
C VAL A 34 13.28 18.51 3.26
N GLN A 35 14.48 18.28 2.77
CA GLN A 35 15.64 17.91 3.57
C GLN A 35 16.93 18.44 2.94
N THR A 36 18.05 18.31 3.64
CA THR A 36 19.38 18.73 3.17
C THR A 36 20.09 17.68 2.33
N GLN A 37 19.62 16.43 2.36
CA GLN A 37 20.15 15.31 1.57
C GLN A 37 19.36 15.13 0.27
N LYS A 38 19.78 14.20 -0.59
CA LYS A 38 19.00 13.81 -1.76
C LYS A 38 18.06 12.64 -1.46
N PRO A 39 16.83 12.64 -1.98
CA PRO A 39 16.21 13.75 -2.73
C PRO A 39 15.96 14.98 -1.83
N THR A 40 16.12 16.19 -2.38
CA THR A 40 16.01 17.45 -1.59
C THR A 40 14.60 17.66 -1.04
N GLY A 41 13.59 17.06 -1.67
CA GLY A 41 12.23 17.05 -1.19
C GLY A 41 11.32 16.32 -2.18
N GLU A 42 10.20 15.82 -1.66
CA GLU A 42 9.19 15.13 -2.44
C GLU A 42 7.81 15.56 -1.97
N TYR A 43 6.86 15.53 -2.91
CA TYR A 43 5.44 15.65 -2.66
C TYR A 43 4.81 14.37 -3.16
N ILE A 44 4.43 13.50 -2.23
CA ILE A 44 3.85 12.19 -2.47
C ILE A 44 2.33 12.30 -2.36
N PHE A 45 1.63 11.79 -3.36
CA PHE A 45 0.17 11.69 -3.37
C PHE A 45 -0.24 10.22 -3.26
N GLU A 46 -1.00 9.90 -2.23
CA GLU A 46 -1.44 8.54 -1.91
C GLU A 46 -2.97 8.44 -1.91
N TYR A 47 -3.49 7.32 -2.38
CA TYR A 47 -4.90 6.96 -2.31
C TYR A 47 -5.01 5.55 -1.71
N ASP A 48 -5.76 5.41 -0.61
CA ASP A 48 -5.91 4.14 0.14
C ASP A 48 -4.58 3.48 0.55
N LYS A 49 -3.56 4.32 0.83
CA LYS A 49 -2.17 3.95 1.18
C LYS A 49 -1.32 3.52 -0.01
N ASP A 50 -1.85 3.57 -1.22
CA ASP A 50 -1.08 3.36 -2.44
C ASP A 50 -0.63 4.71 -3.02
N GLU A 51 0.67 4.87 -3.17
CA GLU A 51 1.26 6.01 -3.88
C GLU A 51 0.79 6.01 -5.35
N LEU A 52 0.21 7.12 -5.80
CA LEU A 52 -0.16 7.33 -7.20
C LEU A 52 0.99 7.96 -7.99
N PHE A 53 1.52 9.06 -7.47
CA PHE A 53 2.65 9.78 -8.03
C PHE A 53 3.36 10.57 -6.92
N HIS A 54 4.60 10.96 -7.19
CA HIS A 54 5.28 11.98 -6.42
C HIS A 54 5.87 13.06 -7.33
N VAL A 55 6.02 14.28 -6.82
CA VAL A 55 6.77 15.36 -7.48
C VAL A 55 8.13 15.47 -6.82
N ASP A 56 9.19 15.33 -7.61
CA ASP A 56 10.58 15.51 -7.15
C ASP A 56 10.92 17.01 -7.18
N ALA A 57 11.40 17.55 -6.05
CA ALA A 57 11.73 18.97 -5.92
C ALA A 57 12.91 19.42 -6.79
N ASP A 58 13.87 18.54 -7.05
CA ASP A 58 15.07 18.80 -7.87
C ASP A 58 14.76 18.68 -9.36
N ARG A 59 14.02 17.65 -9.76
CA ARG A 59 13.62 17.40 -11.16
C ARG A 59 12.45 18.26 -11.62
N LYS A 60 11.61 18.71 -10.68
CA LYS A 60 10.41 19.53 -10.94
C LYS A 60 9.40 18.84 -11.87
N GLU A 61 9.33 17.52 -11.77
CA GLU A 61 8.50 16.67 -12.58
C GLU A 61 7.70 15.73 -11.68
N ALA A 62 6.51 15.35 -12.13
CA ALA A 62 5.72 14.32 -11.47
C ALA A 62 6.10 12.95 -12.04
N GLU A 63 6.45 12.02 -11.17
CA GLU A 63 6.73 10.64 -11.50
C GLU A 63 5.60 9.74 -11.01
N TRP A 64 5.00 9.01 -11.95
CA TRP A 64 3.86 8.14 -11.70
C TRP A 64 4.33 6.75 -11.31
N ARG A 65 3.83 6.23 -10.18
CA ARG A 65 4.10 4.85 -9.76
C ARG A 65 3.60 3.84 -10.79
N ASN A 66 2.39 4.08 -11.32
CA ASN A 66 1.84 3.34 -12.45
C ASN A 66 1.72 4.26 -13.67
N PRO A 67 2.49 4.03 -14.75
CA PRO A 67 2.45 4.89 -15.93
C PRO A 67 1.10 4.86 -16.64
N ALA A 68 0.23 3.89 -16.39
CA ALA A 68 -1.13 3.87 -16.93
C ALA A 68 -1.97 5.04 -16.39
N PHE A 69 -1.66 5.59 -15.22
CA PHE A 69 -2.44 6.68 -14.62
C PHE A 69 -2.03 8.08 -15.09
N LYS A 70 -0.87 8.21 -15.77
CA LYS A 70 -0.30 9.51 -16.15
C LYS A 70 -1.19 10.36 -17.06
N ASP A 71 -2.09 9.71 -17.82
CA ASP A 71 -2.91 10.35 -18.84
C ASP A 71 -4.30 10.78 -18.30
N PHE A 72 -4.65 10.43 -17.05
CA PHE A 72 -6.00 10.64 -16.51
C PHE A 72 -6.15 11.95 -15.71
N PRO A 73 -5.30 12.25 -14.71
CA PRO A 73 -5.37 13.51 -13.97
C PRO A 73 -4.23 14.47 -14.33
N THR A 74 -4.51 15.77 -14.28
CA THR A 74 -3.48 16.81 -14.38
C THR A 74 -2.81 16.99 -13.01
N VAL A 75 -1.50 16.82 -12.94
CA VAL A 75 -0.72 17.11 -11.71
C VAL A 75 -0.44 18.61 -11.61
N ASP A 76 -0.81 19.23 -10.49
CA ASP A 76 -0.45 20.62 -10.19
C ASP A 76 1.01 20.74 -9.72
N ILE A 77 1.93 20.70 -10.69
CA ILE A 77 3.36 20.85 -10.41
C ILE A 77 3.68 22.24 -9.84
N GLN A 78 2.96 23.29 -10.23
CA GLN A 78 3.25 24.64 -9.71
C GLN A 78 2.87 24.77 -8.25
N GLY A 79 1.72 24.21 -7.83
CA GLY A 79 1.33 24.08 -6.44
C GLY A 79 2.38 23.32 -5.63
N ALA A 80 2.89 22.21 -6.15
CA ALA A 80 3.96 21.43 -5.52
C ALA A 80 5.26 22.24 -5.34
N LEU A 81 5.71 22.95 -6.39
CA LEU A 81 6.90 23.80 -6.31
C LEU A 81 6.74 24.97 -5.32
N GLY A 82 5.53 25.53 -5.23
CA GLY A 82 5.20 26.53 -4.21
C GLY A 82 5.32 25.99 -2.79
N ASN A 83 4.80 24.78 -2.54
CA ASN A 83 4.95 24.11 -1.25
C ASN A 83 6.42 23.85 -0.89
N PHE A 84 7.25 23.41 -1.85
CA PHE A 84 8.69 23.23 -1.59
C PHE A 84 9.39 24.52 -1.21
N ALA A 85 9.06 25.65 -1.86
CA ALA A 85 9.66 26.94 -1.53
C ALA A 85 9.33 27.37 -0.08
N VAL A 86 8.07 27.18 0.34
CA VAL A 86 7.63 27.45 1.72
C VAL A 86 8.32 26.51 2.70
N LEU A 87 8.31 25.20 2.43
CA LEU A 87 8.92 24.20 3.30
C LEU A 87 10.44 24.39 3.43
N LYS A 88 11.14 24.78 2.36
CA LYS A 88 12.57 25.07 2.41
C LYS A 88 12.87 26.22 3.36
N THR A 89 12.08 27.29 3.30
CA THR A 89 12.19 28.42 4.23
C THR A 89 11.93 27.95 5.67
N ASN A 90 10.90 27.13 5.88
CA ASN A 90 10.59 26.56 7.19
C ASN A 90 11.69 25.64 7.73
N LEU A 91 12.36 24.87 6.86
CA LEU A 91 13.49 24.02 7.22
C LEU A 91 14.68 24.86 7.68
N GLU A 92 15.04 25.91 6.95
CA GLU A 92 16.13 26.83 7.33
C GLU A 92 15.87 27.46 8.71
N ILE A 93 14.64 27.88 8.97
CA ILE A 93 14.22 28.40 10.28
C ILE A 93 14.33 27.32 11.37
N SER A 94 13.87 26.10 11.08
CA SER A 94 13.87 24.99 12.03
C SER A 94 15.29 24.53 12.38
N MET A 95 16.19 24.49 11.39
CA MET A 95 17.60 24.21 11.59
C MET A 95 18.25 25.27 12.48
N LYS A 96 17.99 26.56 12.21
CA LYS A 96 18.50 27.65 13.07
C LYS A 96 17.98 27.55 14.50
N ARG A 97 16.67 27.30 14.69
CA ARG A 97 16.03 27.21 16.00
C ARG A 97 16.52 26.01 16.82
N SER A 98 16.88 24.92 16.15
CA SER A 98 17.41 23.70 16.76
C SER A 98 18.94 23.70 16.92
N ASN A 99 19.62 24.82 16.67
CA ASN A 99 21.08 24.90 16.64
C ASN A 99 21.73 23.85 15.70
N ASN A 100 21.09 23.58 14.56
CA ASN A 100 21.52 22.58 13.58
C ASN A 100 21.60 21.16 14.16
N THR A 101 20.74 20.80 15.12
CA THR A 101 20.65 19.42 15.61
C THR A 101 20.13 18.53 14.46
N PRO A 102 20.86 17.45 14.07
CA PRO A 102 20.46 16.58 12.97
C PRO A 102 19.29 15.67 13.35
N ALA A 103 18.56 15.19 12.34
CA ALA A 103 17.52 14.18 12.53
C ALA A 103 18.13 12.82 12.94
N THR A 104 17.44 12.10 13.83
CA THR A 104 17.79 10.71 14.18
C THR A 104 17.18 9.76 13.15
N ASN A 105 17.99 8.82 12.64
CA ASN A 105 17.50 7.79 11.72
C ASN A 105 16.50 6.86 12.41
N ALA A 106 15.43 6.49 11.69
CA ALA A 106 14.49 5.48 12.16
C ALA A 106 15.14 4.07 12.10
N PRO A 107 14.72 3.12 12.97
CA PRO A 107 15.12 1.73 12.85
C PRO A 107 14.67 1.15 11.50
N GLU A 108 15.54 0.41 10.82
CA GLU A 108 15.15 -0.36 9.65
C GLU A 108 14.10 -1.42 10.04
N VAL A 109 12.93 -1.33 9.43
CA VAL A 109 11.90 -2.38 9.52
C VAL A 109 12.27 -3.45 8.50
N PRO A 110 12.40 -4.74 8.89
CA PRO A 110 12.58 -5.81 7.93
C PRO A 110 11.33 -5.94 7.05
N THR A 111 11.36 -5.37 5.86
CA THR A 111 10.40 -5.67 4.80
C THR A 111 10.81 -7.00 4.20
N LEU A 112 10.03 -8.06 4.45
CA LEU A 112 10.02 -9.21 3.55
C LEU A 112 9.67 -8.64 2.17
N PRO A 113 10.55 -8.72 1.16
CA PRO A 113 10.19 -8.22 -0.16
C PRO A 113 8.97 -9.01 -0.63
N SER A 114 7.86 -8.33 -0.94
CA SER A 114 6.64 -8.96 -1.46
C SER A 114 6.97 -9.94 -2.58
N GLU A 115 7.94 -9.56 -3.42
CA GLU A 115 8.50 -10.38 -4.48
C GLU A 115 8.95 -11.79 -4.04
N ALA A 116 9.53 -11.92 -2.83
CA ALA A 116 9.93 -13.23 -2.30
C ALA A 116 8.74 -14.08 -1.89
N ALA A 117 7.69 -13.47 -1.30
CA ALA A 117 6.46 -14.19 -0.96
C ALA A 117 5.71 -14.63 -2.23
N ASP A 118 5.60 -13.76 -3.23
CA ASP A 118 4.93 -14.04 -4.51
C ASP A 118 5.68 -15.12 -5.30
N THR A 119 7.01 -15.08 -5.30
CA THR A 119 7.85 -16.13 -5.92
C THR A 119 7.67 -17.48 -5.24
N LEU A 120 7.59 -17.51 -3.90
CA LEU A 120 7.36 -18.74 -3.14
C LEU A 120 5.98 -19.33 -3.43
N VAL A 121 4.94 -18.50 -3.43
CA VAL A 121 3.56 -18.93 -3.75
C VAL A 121 3.50 -19.48 -5.18
N CYS A 122 4.13 -18.81 -6.14
CA CYS A 122 4.19 -19.25 -7.53
C CYS A 122 4.95 -20.58 -7.69
N ALA A 123 6.13 -20.71 -7.07
CA ALA A 123 6.94 -21.92 -7.14
C ALA A 123 6.24 -23.13 -6.50
N LEU A 124 5.59 -22.93 -5.35
CA LEU A 124 4.80 -23.96 -4.68
C LEU A 124 3.58 -24.35 -5.53
N GLY A 125 2.89 -23.38 -6.14
CA GLY A 125 1.77 -23.61 -7.04
C GLY A 125 2.16 -24.44 -8.26
N LEU A 126 3.30 -24.12 -8.90
CA LEU A 126 3.84 -24.90 -10.02
C LEU A 126 4.20 -26.32 -9.62
N ALA A 127 4.85 -26.52 -8.47
CA ALA A 127 5.22 -27.83 -7.98
C ALA A 127 4.00 -28.72 -7.74
N VAL A 128 2.98 -28.20 -7.03
CA VAL A 128 1.73 -28.94 -6.76
C VAL A 128 0.98 -29.25 -8.06
N GLY A 129 0.92 -28.29 -9.01
CA GLY A 129 0.30 -28.49 -10.31
C GLY A 129 0.96 -29.62 -11.13
N ILE A 130 2.29 -29.63 -11.20
CA ILE A 130 3.04 -30.68 -11.91
C ILE A 130 2.81 -32.05 -11.27
N ILE A 131 2.86 -32.14 -9.94
CA ILE A 131 2.60 -33.40 -9.21
C ILE A 131 1.18 -33.90 -9.51
N GLY A 132 0.19 -33.01 -9.54
CA GLY A 132 -1.19 -33.36 -9.88
C GLY A 132 -1.33 -33.95 -11.28
N ILE A 133 -0.66 -33.37 -12.28
CA ILE A 133 -0.66 -33.86 -13.66
C ILE A 133 0.00 -35.24 -13.75
N ILE A 134 1.15 -35.43 -13.09
CA ILE A 134 1.86 -36.73 -13.08
C ILE A 134 0.97 -37.81 -12.42
N MET A 135 0.41 -37.52 -11.25
CA MET A 135 -0.46 -38.48 -10.55
C MET A 135 -1.74 -38.79 -11.35
N GLY A 136 -2.36 -37.77 -11.96
CA GLY A 136 -3.55 -37.93 -12.80
C GLY A 136 -3.29 -38.82 -14.02
N THR A 137 -2.19 -38.59 -14.74
CA THR A 137 -1.83 -39.42 -15.91
C THR A 137 -1.55 -40.87 -15.52
N VAL A 138 -0.85 -41.11 -14.39
CA VAL A 138 -0.61 -42.47 -13.87
C VAL A 138 -1.93 -43.17 -13.53
N LEU A 139 -2.87 -42.47 -12.88
CA LEU A 139 -4.18 -43.03 -12.55
C LEU A 139 -5.00 -43.36 -13.78
N ILE A 140 -4.99 -42.51 -14.81
CA ILE A 140 -5.68 -42.77 -16.08
C ILE A 140 -5.06 -43.99 -16.79
N ILE A 141 -3.73 -44.04 -16.92
CA ILE A 141 -3.04 -45.17 -17.56
C ILE A 141 -3.30 -46.48 -16.80
N LYS A 142 -3.23 -46.44 -15.46
CA LYS A 142 -3.49 -47.62 -14.62
C LYS A 142 -4.96 -48.05 -14.68
N GLY A 143 -5.90 -47.10 -14.74
CA GLY A 143 -7.31 -47.36 -14.97
C GLY A 143 -7.60 -47.99 -16.34
N MET A 144 -6.93 -47.51 -17.39
CA MET A 144 -7.01 -48.08 -18.74
C MET A 144 -6.40 -49.49 -18.80
N LYS A 145 -5.29 -49.74 -18.09
CA LYS A 145 -4.60 -51.04 -18.04
C LYS A 145 -5.33 -52.08 -17.17
N HIS A 146 -6.07 -51.64 -16.15
CA HIS A 146 -6.81 -52.52 -15.23
C HIS A 146 -8.27 -52.74 -15.66
N ASN A 147 -8.75 -52.15 -16.76
CA ASN A 147 -10.08 -52.47 -17.29
C ASN A 147 -10.04 -53.81 -18.06
N PRO A 148 -10.53 -54.94 -17.49
CA PRO A 148 -10.42 -56.26 -18.12
C PRO A 148 -11.48 -56.47 -19.22
N SER A 149 -12.38 -55.51 -19.44
CA SER A 149 -13.59 -55.69 -20.26
C SER A 149 -13.46 -55.34 -21.75
N HIS A 150 -12.32 -54.81 -22.22
CA HIS A 150 -12.11 -54.52 -23.65
C HIS A 150 -11.27 -55.59 -24.40
N ARG A 151 -10.99 -56.76 -23.81
CA ARG A 151 -10.30 -57.88 -24.51
C ARG A 151 -11.24 -59.02 -24.94
N ARG A 152 -12.52 -58.74 -25.17
CA ARG A 152 -13.49 -59.68 -25.79
C ARG A 152 -14.41 -59.02 -26.82
N ARG A 153 -13.93 -58.02 -27.56
CA ARG A 153 -14.69 -57.42 -28.69
C ARG A 153 -13.85 -57.25 -29.97
N MET A 154 -12.79 -58.05 -30.09
CA MET A 154 -12.03 -58.28 -31.33
C MET A 154 -11.57 -59.75 -31.36
N LYS A 155 -12.53 -60.67 -31.27
CA LYS A 155 -12.39 -62.03 -31.79
C LYS A 155 -13.76 -62.56 -32.16
#